data_AF-A0A952B1S3-F1
#
_entry.id   AF-A0A952B1S3-F1
#
_cell.length_a   1.000
_cell.length_b   1.000
_cell.length_c   1.000
_cell.angle_alpha   90.00
_cell.angle_beta   90.00
_cell.angle_gamma   90.00
#
_symmetry.space_group_name_H-M   'P 1'
#
loop_
_entity.id
_entity.type
_entity.pdbx_description
1 polymer ?
#
loop_
_entity_poly.entity_id
_entity_poly.type
_entity_poly.pdbx_seq_one_letter_code
_entity_poly.pdbx_strand_id
1 'polypeptide(L)'
;MSEVYPSDNNLENIQSDSETGVEYIPTGKSPYYIQFRRLIYRLILATKLANDLRVYDEGGLGIGVKSGKFWFGTQLVSYAGSSGNTLADDKANIYIYLDSSGSLVINEYSNFPDMVTTPHIRLAIVITSNGDIDSIVDSREGYNFVMPYASGGVKKSVEAHVGDDTLTLDESGSVHTNLGASGVVTLTLPTSAPVGTEFIFTVQAVQELRVDPGTATIRDDSGQAADKYKSANAIGESLIIAADSNGDWVTIAKNGSWTEEA
;
A
#
# COMPACT_ATOMS: atom_id res chain seq x y z
N MET A 1 23.97 -5.64 12.90
CA MET A 1 25.06 -5.01 12.14
C MET A 1 25.29 -3.65 12.78
N SER A 2 26.42 -3.40 13.43
CA SER A 2 26.69 -2.11 14.08
C SER A 2 27.30 -1.16 13.06
N GLU A 3 26.73 0.02 12.91
CA GLU A 3 27.32 1.08 12.10
C GLU A 3 28.69 1.45 12.69
N VAL A 4 29.74 1.36 11.87
CA VAL A 4 31.09 1.74 12.29
C VAL A 4 31.17 3.26 12.19
N TYR A 5 31.26 3.89 13.36
CA TYR A 5 31.43 5.34 13.41
C TYR A 5 32.79 5.72 12.78
N PRO A 6 32.85 6.78 11.95
CA PRO A 6 34.11 7.29 11.45
C PRO A 6 35.05 7.64 12.61
N SER A 7 36.35 7.39 12.44
CA SER A 7 37.34 7.83 13.42
C SER A 7 37.39 9.35 13.51
N ASP A 8 37.83 9.88 14.65
CA ASP A 8 37.98 11.33 14.85
C ASP A 8 38.83 11.98 13.75
N ASN A 9 39.93 11.32 13.36
CA ASN A 9 40.80 11.80 12.28
C ASN A 9 40.09 11.84 10.92
N ASN A 10 39.11 10.97 10.67
CA ASN A 10 38.28 11.06 9.46
C ASN A 10 37.32 12.25 9.57
N LEU A 11 36.65 12.42 10.71
CA LEU A 11 35.72 13.55 10.94
C LEU A 11 36.41 14.91 10.80
N GLU A 12 37.64 15.05 11.27
CA GLU A 12 38.43 16.28 11.17
C GLU A 12 38.79 16.68 9.73
N ASN A 13 38.92 15.69 8.83
CA ASN A 13 39.34 15.92 7.44
C ASN A 13 38.18 16.03 6.45
N ILE A 14 36.94 15.75 6.87
CA ILE A 14 35.75 15.89 6.02
C ILE A 14 35.32 17.36 6.02
N GLN A 15 35.47 18.03 4.86
CA GLN A 15 35.07 19.44 4.70
C GLN A 15 33.69 19.60 4.07
N SER A 16 33.20 18.60 3.35
CA SER A 16 31.86 18.56 2.80
C SER A 16 31.36 17.13 2.58
N ASP A 17 30.05 16.96 2.60
CA ASP A 17 29.37 15.73 2.22
C ASP A 17 29.21 15.70 0.68
N SER A 18 29.71 14.65 0.04
CA SER A 18 29.74 14.56 -1.43
C SER A 18 28.38 14.26 -2.06
N GLU A 19 27.45 13.65 -1.32
CA GLU A 19 26.13 13.26 -1.84
C GLU A 19 25.14 14.43 -1.77
N THR A 20 25.20 15.19 -0.67
CA THR A 20 24.33 16.33 -0.41
C THR A 20 24.97 17.67 -0.79
N GLY A 21 26.29 17.71 -1.03
CA GLY A 21 27.06 18.92 -1.33
C GLY A 21 27.20 19.87 -0.14
N VAL A 22 26.99 19.38 1.08
CA VAL A 22 26.92 20.18 2.30
C VAL A 22 28.29 20.34 2.94
N GLU A 23 28.78 21.58 3.06
CA GLU A 23 30.00 21.87 3.82
C GLU A 23 29.81 21.63 5.33
N TYR A 24 30.79 20.96 5.96
CA TYR A 24 30.88 20.80 7.41
C TYR A 24 31.55 22.01 8.06
N ILE A 25 31.35 22.17 9.36
CA ILE A 25 31.89 23.31 10.11
C ILE A 25 33.42 23.16 10.20
N PRO A 26 34.22 24.07 9.62
CA PRO A 26 35.67 23.97 9.73
C PRO A 26 36.11 24.23 11.18
N THR A 27 37.04 23.40 11.66
CA THR A 27 37.61 23.52 13.01
C THR A 27 38.15 24.94 13.26
N GLY A 28 37.80 25.51 14.41
CA GLY A 28 38.31 26.84 14.83
C GLY A 28 37.59 28.06 14.23
N LYS A 29 36.49 27.91 13.48
CA LYS A 29 35.71 29.05 12.97
C LYS A 29 34.76 29.63 14.04
N SER A 30 34.81 30.95 14.20
CA SER A 30 33.88 31.73 15.02
C SER A 30 32.97 32.59 14.12
N PRO A 31 31.66 32.75 14.43
CA PRO A 31 30.95 32.19 15.58
C PRO A 31 30.44 30.75 15.34
N TYR A 32 30.93 29.81 16.16
CA TYR A 32 30.61 28.38 16.10
C TYR A 32 29.09 28.10 16.23
N TYR A 33 28.40 28.86 17.08
CA TYR A 33 26.97 28.63 17.37
C TYR A 33 26.05 28.78 16.15
N ILE A 34 26.37 29.66 15.18
CA ILE A 34 25.56 29.84 13.98
C ILE A 34 25.70 28.61 13.08
N GLN A 35 26.92 28.12 12.92
CA GLN A 35 27.19 26.96 12.08
C GLN A 35 26.58 25.68 12.69
N PHE A 36 26.64 25.53 14.01
CA PHE A 36 25.96 24.44 14.71
C PHE A 36 24.43 24.50 14.55
N ARG A 37 23.81 25.69 14.65
CA ARG A 37 22.37 25.86 14.39
C ARG A 37 21.98 25.52 12.95
N ARG A 38 22.84 25.83 11.98
CA ARG A 38 22.62 25.45 10.56
C ARG A 38 22.66 23.94 10.37
N LEU A 39 23.58 23.25 11.03
CA LEU A 39 23.65 21.78 11.03
C LEU A 39 22.36 21.17 11.60
N ILE A 40 21.93 21.63 12.78
CA ILE A 40 20.69 21.16 13.41
C ILE A 40 19.49 21.44 12.50
N TYR A 41 19.41 22.64 11.92
CA TYR A 41 18.32 22.99 11.01
C TYR A 41 18.25 22.06 9.79
N ARG A 42 19.40 21.66 9.24
CA ARG A 42 19.47 20.69 8.14
C ARG A 42 19.07 19.30 8.56
N LEU A 43 19.52 18.84 9.73
CA LEU A 43 19.09 17.56 10.27
C LEU A 43 17.57 17.54 10.40
N ILE A 44 16.97 18.62 10.92
CA ILE A 44 15.52 18.76 11.02
C ILE A 44 14.85 18.72 9.64
N LEU A 45 15.42 19.37 8.61
CA LEU A 45 14.87 19.31 7.25
C LEU A 45 14.91 17.90 6.66
N ALA A 46 16.04 17.18 6.78
CA ALA A 46 16.17 15.80 6.32
C ALA A 46 15.20 14.86 7.07
N THR A 47 15.06 15.10 8.37
CA THR A 47 14.16 14.39 9.28
C THR A 47 12.70 14.84 9.15
N LYS A 48 12.38 15.88 8.37
CA LYS A 48 11.03 16.44 8.30
C LYS A 48 10.06 15.46 7.65
N LEU A 49 10.42 14.95 6.47
CA LEU A 49 9.65 13.92 5.78
C LEU A 49 9.47 12.68 6.66
N ALA A 50 10.47 12.42 7.51
CA ALA A 50 10.42 11.35 8.47
C ALA A 50 9.34 11.50 9.57
N ASN A 51 9.03 12.75 9.88
CA ASN A 51 8.02 13.07 10.87
C ASN A 51 6.65 13.32 10.24
N ASP A 52 6.47 13.23 8.92
CA ASP A 52 5.17 13.43 8.30
C ASP A 52 4.16 12.40 8.83
N LEU A 53 2.97 12.87 9.21
CA LEU A 53 1.89 12.07 9.80
C LEU A 53 2.23 11.37 11.12
N ARG A 54 3.38 11.69 11.74
CA ARG A 54 3.79 11.11 13.01
C ARG A 54 2.86 11.53 14.14
N VAL A 55 2.42 10.56 14.94
CA VAL A 55 1.74 10.79 16.22
C VAL A 55 2.79 11.10 17.30
N TYR A 56 2.55 12.13 18.09
CA TYR A 56 3.42 12.54 19.18
C TYR A 56 2.60 12.87 20.44
N ASP A 57 3.21 12.64 21.59
CA ASP A 57 2.65 12.94 22.90
C ASP A 57 2.72 14.46 23.18
N GLU A 58 1.60 15.03 23.65
CA GLU A 58 1.47 16.44 24.08
C GLU A 58 1.41 16.58 25.61
N GLY A 59 1.46 15.47 26.35
CA GLY A 59 1.38 15.35 27.80
C GLY A 59 0.01 14.89 28.28
N GLY A 60 -0.02 14.05 29.31
CA GLY A 60 -1.25 13.46 29.84
C GLY A 60 -1.88 12.55 28.79
N LEU A 61 -3.20 12.66 28.59
CA LEU A 61 -3.92 11.91 27.55
C LEU A 61 -3.95 12.64 26.20
N GLY A 62 -3.12 13.67 25.99
CA GLY A 62 -3.13 14.47 24.76
C GLY A 62 -2.18 13.95 23.69
N ILE A 63 -2.66 13.80 22.46
CA ILE A 63 -1.78 13.56 21.30
C ILE A 63 -1.92 14.66 20.25
N GLY A 64 -0.82 14.88 19.55
CA GLY A 64 -0.80 15.61 18.28
C GLY A 64 -0.38 14.70 17.13
N VAL A 65 -0.75 15.11 15.92
CA VAL A 65 -0.37 14.42 14.68
C VAL A 65 0.23 15.44 13.73
N LYS A 66 1.43 15.18 13.23
CA LYS A 66 2.10 16.09 12.28
C LYS A 66 1.37 16.11 10.93
N SER A 67 1.51 17.22 10.22
CA SER A 67 1.06 17.35 8.83
C SER A 67 1.74 16.30 7.94
N GLY A 68 1.15 16.00 6.79
CA GLY A 68 1.75 15.14 5.78
C GLY A 68 0.81 14.90 4.62
N LYS A 69 1.20 13.99 3.72
CA LYS A 69 0.41 13.65 2.52
C LYS A 69 0.46 12.15 2.26
N PHE A 70 -0.59 11.63 1.64
CA PHE A 70 -0.64 10.24 1.20
C PHE A 70 -1.44 10.14 -0.10
N TRP A 71 -1.23 9.05 -0.85
CA TRP A 71 -2.01 8.74 -2.05
C TRP A 71 -3.19 7.84 -1.69
N PHE A 72 -4.36 8.17 -2.20
CA PHE A 72 -5.53 7.30 -2.22
C PHE A 72 -5.97 7.11 -3.67
N GLY A 73 -5.72 5.92 -4.22
CA GLY A 73 -5.82 5.70 -5.66
C GLY A 73 -4.93 6.68 -6.44
N THR A 74 -5.55 7.51 -7.27
CA THR A 74 -4.86 8.55 -8.07
C THR A 74 -4.94 9.96 -7.45
N GLN A 75 -5.48 10.09 -6.23
CA GLN A 75 -5.61 11.36 -5.54
C GLN A 75 -4.54 11.53 -4.47
N LEU A 76 -3.82 12.64 -4.50
CA LEU A 76 -2.93 13.05 -3.42
C LEU A 76 -3.74 13.78 -2.34
N VAL A 77 -3.89 13.16 -1.17
CA VAL A 77 -4.58 13.72 0.00
C VAL A 77 -3.56 14.42 0.90
N SER A 78 -3.89 15.62 1.37
CA SER A 78 -3.04 16.40 2.26
C SER A 78 -3.69 16.55 3.63
N TYR A 79 -2.95 16.25 4.68
CA TYR A 79 -3.35 16.43 6.07
C TYR A 79 -2.57 17.58 6.70
N ALA A 80 -3.28 18.55 7.27
CA ALA A 80 -2.66 19.76 7.83
C ALA A 80 -1.97 19.54 9.19
N GLY A 81 -2.19 18.37 9.83
CA GLY A 81 -1.81 18.14 11.21
C GLY A 81 -2.94 18.48 12.18
N SER A 82 -2.85 17.96 13.41
CA SER A 82 -3.75 18.30 14.51
C SER A 82 -3.01 18.28 15.85
N SER A 83 -3.61 18.92 16.85
CA SER A 83 -3.13 19.00 18.24
C SER A 83 -4.33 19.05 19.19
N GLY A 84 -4.12 18.70 20.45
CA GLY A 84 -5.15 18.73 21.49
C GLY A 84 -6.17 17.60 21.36
N ASN A 85 -5.79 16.47 20.75
CA ASN A 85 -6.68 15.33 20.62
C ASN A 85 -6.57 14.49 21.90
N THR A 86 -7.60 14.55 22.75
CA THR A 86 -7.65 13.82 24.01
C THR A 86 -8.04 12.36 23.78
N LEU A 87 -7.25 11.46 24.36
CA LEU A 87 -7.47 10.02 24.37
C LEU A 87 -8.29 9.60 25.59
N ALA A 88 -8.93 8.44 25.51
CA ALA A 88 -9.53 7.81 26.68
C ALA A 88 -8.45 7.22 27.60
N ASP A 89 -8.76 7.18 28.90
CA ASP A 89 -7.87 6.64 29.92
C ASP A 89 -8.02 5.11 30.05
N ASP A 90 -6.99 4.49 30.62
CA ASP A 90 -6.90 3.05 30.93
C ASP A 90 -7.26 2.15 29.73
N LYS A 91 -6.72 2.48 28.55
CA LYS A 91 -6.92 1.70 27.33
C LYS A 91 -5.65 0.97 26.93
N ALA A 92 -5.81 -0.34 26.76
CA ALA A 92 -4.75 -1.21 26.29
C ALA A 92 -4.32 -0.91 24.86
N ASN A 93 -5.24 -0.45 24.00
CA ASN A 93 -4.94 -0.03 22.64
C ASN A 93 -5.94 1.03 22.17
N ILE A 94 -5.43 2.13 21.63
CA ILE A 94 -6.18 3.15 20.89
C ILE A 94 -5.53 3.27 19.52
N TYR A 95 -6.33 3.05 18.48
CA TYR A 95 -5.91 3.00 17.09
C TYR A 95 -6.10 4.37 16.45
N ILE A 96 -5.00 4.95 15.97
CA ILE A 96 -4.95 6.27 15.35
C ILE A 96 -4.69 6.11 13.85
N TYR A 97 -5.58 6.64 13.03
CA TYR A 97 -5.47 6.55 11.57
C TYR A 97 -6.07 7.77 10.87
N LEU A 98 -5.71 7.97 9.60
CA LEU A 98 -6.43 8.90 8.71
C LEU A 98 -7.35 8.10 7.79
N ASP A 99 -8.61 8.52 7.65
CA ASP A 99 -9.51 7.94 6.65
C ASP A 99 -9.15 8.37 5.23
N SER A 100 -9.84 7.84 4.22
CA SER A 100 -9.65 8.19 2.81
C SER A 100 -9.86 9.66 2.48
N SER A 101 -10.55 10.43 3.33
CA SER A 101 -10.71 11.88 3.19
C SER A 101 -9.56 12.69 3.80
N GLY A 102 -8.67 12.02 4.54
CA GLY A 102 -7.59 12.65 5.30
C GLY A 102 -8.05 13.19 6.65
N SER A 103 -9.17 12.70 7.19
CA SER A 103 -9.66 13.08 8.52
C SER A 103 -9.04 12.16 9.59
N LEU A 104 -8.63 12.75 10.72
CA LEU A 104 -8.09 12.00 11.85
C LEU A 104 -9.18 11.22 12.58
N VAL A 105 -8.95 9.92 12.75
CA VAL A 105 -9.80 9.04 13.53
C VAL A 105 -9.01 8.47 14.69
N ILE A 106 -9.62 8.53 15.87
CA ILE A 106 -9.13 7.99 17.13
C ILE A 106 -10.16 6.97 17.58
N ASN A 107 -9.75 5.72 17.71
CA ASN A 107 -10.70 4.65 17.94
C ASN A 107 -10.20 3.59 18.93
N GLU A 108 -11.08 3.10 19.78
CA GLU A 108 -10.77 2.15 20.87
C GLU A 108 -11.11 0.71 20.49
N TYR A 109 -10.93 0.36 19.22
CA TYR A 109 -11.17 -1.00 18.73
C TYR A 109 -10.20 -2.01 19.34
N SER A 110 -10.40 -3.29 19.03
CA SER A 110 -9.41 -4.33 19.31
C SER A 110 -8.31 -4.42 18.25
N ASN A 111 -8.54 -3.85 17.06
CA ASN A 111 -7.63 -3.81 15.92
C ASN A 111 -7.91 -2.58 15.02
N PHE A 112 -7.01 -2.30 14.07
CA PHE A 112 -7.34 -1.39 12.97
C PHE A 112 -8.52 -1.95 12.15
N PRO A 113 -9.39 -1.09 11.60
CA PRO A 113 -10.44 -1.53 10.68
C PRO A 113 -9.89 -2.32 9.49
N ASP A 114 -10.77 -3.07 8.84
CA ASP A 114 -10.43 -3.70 7.57
C ASP A 114 -10.26 -2.62 6.49
N MET A 115 -9.12 -2.58 5.80
CA MET A 115 -8.81 -1.58 4.77
C MET A 115 -9.67 -1.70 3.51
N VAL A 116 -10.28 -2.87 3.26
CA VAL A 116 -11.23 -3.08 2.16
C VAL A 116 -12.51 -2.29 2.43
N THR A 117 -13.06 -2.46 3.63
CA THR A 117 -14.35 -1.84 3.99
C THR A 117 -14.19 -0.39 4.43
N THR A 118 -13.04 -0.06 5.02
CA THR A 118 -12.72 1.26 5.55
C THR A 118 -11.32 1.65 5.10
N PRO A 119 -11.12 2.17 3.88
CA PRO A 119 -9.79 2.58 3.43
C PRO A 119 -9.20 3.68 4.32
N HIS A 120 -8.01 3.43 4.86
CA HIS A 120 -7.32 4.32 5.79
C HIS A 120 -5.81 4.14 5.75
N ILE A 121 -5.08 5.08 6.34
CA ILE A 121 -3.65 4.99 6.62
C ILE A 121 -3.46 4.85 8.12
N ARG A 122 -2.73 3.80 8.55
CA ARG A 122 -2.41 3.56 9.95
C ARG A 122 -1.32 4.52 10.40
N LEU A 123 -1.52 5.17 11.55
CA LEU A 123 -0.54 6.10 12.10
C LEU A 123 0.13 5.52 13.35
N ALA A 124 -0.64 5.15 14.35
CA ALA A 124 -0.10 4.63 15.60
C ALA A 124 -1.10 3.79 16.39
N ILE A 125 -0.58 3.02 17.34
CA ILE A 125 -1.33 2.41 18.43
C ILE A 125 -0.83 3.05 19.73
N VAL A 126 -1.75 3.58 20.53
CA VAL A 126 -1.45 4.26 21.80
C VAL A 126 -1.99 3.45 22.97
N ILE A 127 -1.18 3.32 24.02
CA ILE A 127 -1.57 2.71 25.29
C ILE A 127 -1.63 3.81 26.34
N THR A 128 -2.73 3.88 27.10
CA THR A 128 -2.95 4.86 28.16
C THR A 128 -3.19 4.17 29.49
N SER A 129 -2.65 4.76 30.56
CA SER A 129 -2.94 4.33 31.94
C SER A 129 -2.80 5.49 32.92
N ASN A 130 -3.62 5.48 33.97
CA ASN A 130 -3.49 6.42 35.09
C ASN A 130 -3.47 7.91 34.68
N GLY A 131 -4.23 8.28 33.65
CA GLY A 131 -4.33 9.64 33.15
C GLY A 131 -3.15 10.11 32.29
N ASP A 132 -2.31 9.18 31.82
CA ASP A 132 -1.15 9.47 30.97
C ASP A 132 -1.01 8.47 29.81
N ILE A 133 -0.15 8.80 28.85
CA ILE A 133 0.23 7.91 27.75
C ILE A 133 1.42 7.05 28.17
N ASP A 134 1.21 5.74 28.23
CA ASP A 134 2.28 4.77 28.54
C ASP A 134 3.20 4.56 27.34
N SER A 135 2.63 4.45 26.13
CA SER A 135 3.42 4.24 24.91
C SER A 135 2.67 4.63 23.63
N ILE A 136 3.45 4.99 22.61
CA ILE A 136 3.00 5.20 21.23
C ILE A 136 3.81 4.29 20.31
N VAL A 137 3.15 3.30 19.71
CA VAL A 137 3.75 2.39 18.73
C VAL A 137 3.46 2.90 17.32
N ASP A 138 4.51 3.27 16.60
CA ASP A 138 4.42 3.75 15.22
C ASP A 138 3.95 2.64 14.28
N SER A 139 2.89 2.91 13.50
CA SER A 139 2.28 1.95 12.57
C SER A 139 2.40 2.38 11.11
N ARG A 140 3.23 3.38 10.80
CA ARG A 140 3.41 3.91 9.44
C ARG A 140 4.27 3.00 8.53
N GLU A 141 4.75 1.86 9.04
CA GLU A 141 5.61 0.87 8.37
C GLU A 141 6.92 1.40 7.73
N GLY A 142 7.27 2.68 7.96
CA GLY A 142 8.51 3.31 7.50
C GLY A 142 8.37 4.13 6.21
N TYR A 143 9.50 4.51 5.59
CA TYR A 143 9.53 5.21 4.30
C TYR A 143 9.45 4.22 3.16
N ASN A 144 8.23 3.78 2.87
CA ASN A 144 7.98 2.87 1.77
C ASN A 144 7.86 3.67 0.46
N PHE A 145 8.81 3.47 -0.45
CA PHE A 145 8.76 4.03 -1.79
C PHE A 145 8.15 2.99 -2.74
N VAL A 146 7.01 3.31 -3.33
CA VAL A 146 6.50 2.51 -4.45
C VAL A 146 7.29 2.92 -5.69
N MET A 147 7.93 1.95 -6.34
CA MET A 147 8.55 2.15 -7.65
C MET A 147 7.45 2.17 -8.71
N PRO A 148 7.10 3.32 -9.30
CA PRO A 148 6.16 3.32 -10.42
C PRO A 148 6.81 2.69 -11.65
N TYR A 149 6.04 1.93 -12.40
CA TYR A 149 6.31 1.51 -13.76
C TYR A 149 5.68 2.50 -14.75
N ALA A 150 6.48 3.01 -15.68
CA ALA A 150 6.07 4.03 -16.66
C ALA A 150 5.41 5.28 -16.02
N SER A 151 4.41 5.88 -16.67
CA SER A 151 3.70 7.12 -16.29
C SER A 151 2.83 6.99 -15.02
N GLY A 152 3.38 6.40 -13.95
CA GLY A 152 2.74 6.31 -12.64
C GLY A 152 1.94 5.03 -12.36
N GLY A 153 2.02 3.99 -13.21
CA GLY A 153 1.40 2.70 -12.92
C GLY A 153 2.24 1.86 -11.94
N VAL A 154 1.66 0.88 -11.27
CA VAL A 154 2.44 -0.17 -10.57
C VAL A 154 2.67 -1.33 -11.55
N LYS A 155 3.86 -1.92 -11.56
CA LYS A 155 4.16 -3.08 -12.42
C LYS A 155 3.24 -4.25 -12.01
N LYS A 156 2.45 -4.76 -12.95
CA LYS A 156 1.64 -5.97 -12.73
C LYS A 156 2.55 -7.21 -12.73
N SER A 157 2.31 -8.15 -11.81
CA SER A 157 2.89 -9.49 -11.90
C SER A 157 2.30 -10.22 -13.09
N VAL A 158 3.08 -11.08 -13.74
CA VAL A 158 2.62 -11.92 -14.84
C VAL A 158 2.96 -13.36 -14.50
N GLU A 159 1.97 -14.23 -14.51
CA GLU A 159 2.10 -15.66 -14.24
C GLU A 159 1.65 -16.48 -15.44
N ALA A 160 2.37 -17.56 -15.71
CA ALA A 160 2.08 -18.51 -16.76
C ALA A 160 1.68 -19.86 -16.15
N HIS A 161 0.50 -20.32 -16.55
CA HIS A 161 -0.12 -21.54 -16.06
C HIS A 161 -0.03 -22.64 -17.12
N VAL A 162 0.53 -23.79 -16.72
CA VAL A 162 0.63 -25.00 -17.56
C VAL A 162 -0.37 -26.09 -17.15
N GLY A 163 -1.20 -25.79 -16.15
CA GLY A 163 -2.29 -26.63 -15.62
C GLY A 163 -3.26 -25.76 -14.83
N ASP A 164 -4.33 -26.38 -14.32
CA ASP A 164 -5.36 -25.69 -13.54
C ASP A 164 -4.80 -25.07 -12.24
N ASP A 165 -5.40 -23.96 -11.81
CA ASP A 165 -5.00 -23.26 -10.59
C ASP A 165 -6.19 -22.53 -9.91
N THR A 166 -6.07 -22.27 -8.61
CA THR A 166 -7.03 -21.49 -7.82
C THR A 166 -6.38 -20.19 -7.36
N LEU A 167 -6.88 -19.08 -7.88
CA LEU A 167 -6.34 -17.75 -7.60
C LEU A 167 -6.75 -17.26 -6.22
N THR A 168 -5.87 -16.48 -5.59
CA THR A 168 -6.02 -15.92 -4.25
C THR A 168 -6.26 -14.41 -4.30
N LEU A 169 -6.81 -13.84 -3.21
CA LEU A 169 -7.05 -12.39 -3.13
C LEU A 169 -5.77 -11.56 -3.21
N ASP A 170 -4.64 -12.11 -2.76
CA ASP A 170 -3.34 -11.45 -2.77
C ASP A 170 -2.79 -11.24 -4.19
N GLU A 171 -3.35 -11.94 -5.17
CA GLU A 171 -2.96 -11.87 -6.57
C GLU A 171 -3.77 -10.82 -7.35
N SER A 172 -4.68 -10.10 -6.70
CA SER A 172 -5.45 -9.03 -7.32
C SER A 172 -4.55 -8.02 -8.06
N GLY A 173 -4.86 -7.76 -9.33
CA GLY A 173 -4.12 -6.88 -10.22
C GLY A 173 -3.00 -7.56 -11.03
N SER A 174 -2.81 -8.87 -10.89
CA SER A 174 -1.90 -9.68 -11.70
C SER A 174 -2.46 -9.96 -13.11
N VAL A 175 -1.58 -10.48 -13.98
CA VAL A 175 -1.92 -11.03 -15.28
C VAL A 175 -1.63 -12.53 -15.28
N HIS A 176 -2.63 -13.34 -15.60
CA HIS A 176 -2.51 -14.79 -15.71
C HIS A 176 -2.65 -15.23 -17.18
N THR A 177 -1.77 -16.14 -17.61
CA THR A 177 -1.69 -16.62 -19.00
C THR A 177 -1.62 -18.14 -19.06
N ASN A 178 -1.96 -18.74 -20.19
CA ASN A 178 -1.75 -20.18 -20.42
C ASN A 178 -0.44 -20.47 -21.19
N LEU A 179 0.57 -19.60 -21.09
CA LEU A 179 1.83 -19.78 -21.82
C LEU A 179 2.49 -21.11 -21.46
N GLY A 180 2.77 -21.93 -22.47
CA GLY A 180 3.38 -23.26 -22.29
C GLY A 180 2.39 -24.37 -21.97
N ALA A 181 1.09 -24.09 -21.86
CA ALA A 181 0.07 -25.10 -21.70
C ALA A 181 0.01 -26.06 -22.90
N SER A 182 -0.10 -27.35 -22.63
CA SER A 182 -0.28 -28.42 -23.63
C SER A 182 -1.71 -28.98 -23.66
N GLY A 183 -2.57 -28.50 -22.77
CA GLY A 183 -3.98 -28.84 -22.68
C GLY A 183 -4.77 -27.68 -22.08
N VAL A 184 -6.05 -27.94 -21.76
CA VAL A 184 -6.95 -26.97 -21.13
C VAL A 184 -6.38 -26.53 -19.78
N VAL A 185 -6.50 -25.22 -19.50
CA VAL A 185 -6.16 -24.61 -18.21
C VAL A 185 -7.40 -23.91 -17.66
N THR A 186 -7.80 -24.27 -16.45
CA THR A 186 -8.91 -23.65 -15.71
C THR A 186 -8.35 -22.87 -14.53
N LEU A 187 -8.63 -21.58 -14.49
CA LEU A 187 -8.27 -20.69 -13.39
C LEU A 187 -9.53 -20.37 -12.59
N THR A 188 -9.58 -20.87 -11.36
CA THR A 188 -10.72 -20.65 -10.46
C THR A 188 -10.52 -19.35 -9.68
N LEU A 189 -11.51 -18.47 -9.75
CA LEU A 189 -11.51 -17.19 -9.04
C LEU A 189 -11.75 -17.37 -7.53
N PRO A 190 -11.20 -16.47 -6.69
CA PRO A 190 -11.43 -16.53 -5.25
C PRO A 190 -12.91 -16.31 -4.91
N THR A 191 -13.40 -17.07 -3.93
CA THR A 191 -14.76 -16.88 -3.41
C THR A 191 -14.83 -15.64 -2.52
N SER A 192 -15.98 -14.96 -2.49
CA SER A 192 -16.21 -13.76 -1.66
C SER A 192 -15.18 -12.64 -1.87
N ALA A 193 -14.73 -12.43 -3.12
CA ALA A 193 -13.75 -11.41 -3.42
C ALA A 193 -14.26 -9.99 -3.05
N PRO A 194 -13.45 -9.18 -2.35
CA PRO A 194 -13.70 -7.75 -2.15
C PRO A 194 -14.05 -7.00 -3.44
N VAL A 195 -14.96 -6.03 -3.34
CA VAL A 195 -15.30 -5.14 -4.46
C VAL A 195 -14.04 -4.49 -5.01
N GLY A 196 -13.83 -4.60 -6.32
CA GLY A 196 -12.65 -4.05 -7.00
C GLY A 196 -11.43 -4.97 -7.05
N THR A 197 -11.50 -6.19 -6.48
CA THR A 197 -10.52 -7.25 -6.81
C THR A 197 -10.52 -7.45 -8.32
N GLU A 198 -9.36 -7.32 -8.98
CA GLU A 198 -9.21 -7.35 -10.44
C GLU A 198 -8.30 -8.50 -10.86
N PHE A 199 -8.66 -9.19 -11.95
CA PHE A 199 -7.78 -10.16 -12.61
C PHE A 199 -7.76 -9.93 -14.11
N ILE A 200 -6.60 -10.22 -14.73
CA ILE A 200 -6.39 -10.09 -16.17
C ILE A 200 -5.97 -11.44 -16.72
N PHE A 201 -6.69 -11.91 -17.72
CA PHE A 201 -6.44 -13.18 -18.38
C PHE A 201 -5.98 -12.94 -19.81
N THR A 202 -5.00 -13.69 -20.29
CA THR A 202 -4.56 -13.61 -21.68
C THR A 202 -4.11 -14.96 -22.21
N VAL A 203 -4.65 -15.34 -23.36
CA VAL A 203 -4.27 -16.57 -24.06
C VAL A 203 -2.93 -16.37 -24.78
N GLN A 204 -1.94 -17.21 -24.46
CA GLN A 204 -0.60 -17.23 -25.06
C GLN A 204 -0.18 -18.59 -25.62
N ALA A 205 -0.93 -19.66 -25.32
CA ALA A 205 -0.85 -20.94 -26.01
C ALA A 205 -2.19 -21.22 -26.72
N VAL A 206 -2.15 -21.96 -27.84
CA VAL A 206 -3.35 -22.39 -28.59
C VAL A 206 -4.03 -23.56 -27.87
N GLN A 207 -4.42 -23.30 -26.63
CA GLN A 207 -5.15 -24.19 -25.74
C GLN A 207 -6.27 -23.37 -25.11
N GLU A 208 -7.34 -24.05 -24.70
CA GLU A 208 -8.44 -23.38 -24.02
C GLU A 208 -8.00 -22.89 -22.63
N LEU A 209 -8.15 -21.59 -22.39
CA LEU A 209 -8.04 -20.97 -21.08
C LEU A 209 -9.46 -20.71 -20.57
N ARG A 210 -9.80 -21.28 -19.41
CA ARG A 210 -11.09 -21.14 -18.74
C ARG A 210 -10.92 -20.30 -17.49
N VAL A 211 -11.86 -19.38 -17.27
CA VAL A 211 -11.97 -18.57 -16.06
C VAL A 211 -13.24 -18.98 -15.35
N ASP A 212 -13.08 -19.69 -14.24
CA ASP A 212 -14.18 -20.27 -13.46
C ASP A 212 -14.52 -19.37 -12.27
N PRO A 213 -15.74 -18.80 -12.19
CA PRO A 213 -16.16 -17.99 -11.05
C PRO A 213 -16.52 -18.78 -9.79
N GLY A 214 -16.39 -20.11 -9.79
CA GLY A 214 -16.88 -20.95 -8.70
C GLY A 214 -18.41 -20.92 -8.68
N THR A 215 -19.01 -20.46 -7.58
CA THR A 215 -20.48 -20.36 -7.48
C THR A 215 -21.03 -18.98 -7.90
N ALA A 216 -20.17 -18.07 -8.37
CA ALA A 216 -20.54 -16.72 -8.74
C ALA A 216 -20.89 -16.61 -10.24
N THR A 217 -21.27 -15.41 -10.68
CA THR A 217 -21.52 -15.13 -12.10
C THR A 217 -20.41 -14.26 -12.68
N ILE A 218 -19.96 -14.54 -13.92
CA ILE A 218 -19.21 -13.57 -14.73
C ILE A 218 -20.19 -12.86 -15.65
N ARG A 219 -20.50 -11.60 -15.34
CA ARG A 219 -21.36 -10.71 -16.14
C ARG A 219 -20.59 -10.28 -17.39
N ASP A 220 -20.84 -11.00 -18.48
CA ASP A 220 -20.30 -10.72 -19.81
C ASP A 220 -21.45 -10.71 -20.84
N ASP A 221 -21.17 -10.24 -22.06
CA ASP A 221 -22.14 -10.32 -23.16
C ASP A 221 -22.22 -11.73 -23.79
N SER A 222 -21.27 -12.63 -23.48
CA SER A 222 -21.26 -14.03 -23.91
C SER A 222 -22.18 -14.94 -23.10
N GLY A 223 -22.76 -14.42 -22.02
CA GLY A 223 -23.61 -15.15 -21.08
C GLY A 223 -23.42 -14.62 -19.65
N GLN A 224 -24.36 -14.93 -18.77
CA GLN A 224 -24.34 -14.50 -17.35
C GLN A 224 -24.96 -15.56 -16.45
N ALA A 225 -24.77 -16.84 -16.79
CA ALA A 225 -25.21 -17.92 -15.93
C ALA A 225 -24.24 -18.08 -14.74
N ALA A 226 -24.78 -18.28 -13.55
CA ALA A 226 -23.99 -18.64 -12.39
C ALA A 226 -23.31 -20.00 -12.62
N ASP A 227 -22.13 -20.18 -12.01
CA ASP A 227 -21.36 -21.42 -12.03
C ASP A 227 -20.86 -21.83 -13.43
N LYS A 228 -20.83 -20.87 -14.37
CA LYS A 228 -20.38 -21.08 -15.74
C LYS A 228 -19.08 -20.33 -16.00
N TYR A 229 -18.07 -21.06 -16.44
CA TYR A 229 -16.79 -20.46 -16.82
C TYR A 229 -16.90 -19.67 -18.13
N LYS A 230 -15.96 -18.73 -18.31
CA LYS A 230 -15.68 -18.09 -19.60
C LYS A 230 -14.43 -18.71 -20.21
N SER A 231 -14.44 -19.01 -21.50
CA SER A 231 -13.27 -19.57 -22.18
C SER A 231 -12.91 -18.89 -23.48
N ALA A 232 -11.63 -18.96 -23.81
CA ALA A 232 -11.01 -18.47 -25.03
C ALA A 232 -9.86 -19.41 -25.42
N ASN A 233 -9.49 -19.45 -26.70
CA ASN A 233 -8.50 -20.42 -27.19
C ASN A 233 -7.58 -19.89 -28.29
N ALA A 234 -7.77 -18.64 -28.74
CA ALA A 234 -6.88 -18.00 -29.70
C ALA A 234 -5.86 -17.10 -29.00
N ILE A 235 -4.60 -17.16 -29.44
CA ILE A 235 -3.53 -16.34 -28.88
C ILE A 235 -3.87 -14.85 -29.04
N GLY A 236 -3.70 -14.09 -27.96
CA GLY A 236 -3.99 -12.65 -27.90
C GLY A 236 -5.40 -12.31 -27.44
N GLU A 237 -6.27 -13.31 -27.24
CA GLU A 237 -7.55 -13.09 -26.58
C GLU A 237 -7.32 -12.75 -25.10
N SER A 238 -8.00 -11.72 -24.61
CA SER A 238 -7.79 -11.24 -23.24
C SER A 238 -9.10 -10.80 -22.58
N LEU A 239 -9.20 -11.02 -21.28
CA LEU A 239 -10.36 -10.68 -20.47
C LEU A 239 -9.89 -10.00 -19.19
N ILE A 240 -10.45 -8.85 -18.87
CA ILE A 240 -10.26 -8.16 -17.59
C ILE A 240 -11.59 -8.19 -16.86
N ILE A 241 -11.58 -8.70 -15.64
CA ILE A 241 -12.76 -8.74 -14.77
C ILE A 241 -12.45 -8.10 -13.43
N ALA A 242 -13.48 -7.58 -12.78
CA ALA A 242 -13.41 -7.20 -11.37
C ALA A 242 -14.64 -7.66 -10.58
N ALA A 243 -14.45 -7.89 -9.29
CA ALA A 243 -15.53 -8.23 -8.38
C ALA A 243 -16.44 -7.01 -8.15
N ASP A 244 -17.76 -7.24 -8.23
CA ASP A 244 -18.80 -6.26 -7.96
C ASP A 244 -19.29 -6.33 -6.50
N SER A 245 -20.20 -5.43 -6.12
CA SER A 245 -20.77 -5.39 -4.77
C SER A 245 -21.71 -6.54 -4.42
N ASN A 246 -22.05 -7.40 -5.38
CA ASN A 246 -22.95 -8.55 -5.20
C ASN A 246 -22.18 -9.86 -5.00
N GLY A 247 -20.84 -9.83 -5.06
CA GLY A 247 -20.01 -11.03 -5.07
C GLY A 247 -19.97 -11.73 -6.43
N ASP A 248 -20.42 -11.05 -7.49
CA ASP A 248 -20.25 -11.48 -8.88
C ASP A 248 -19.03 -10.78 -9.49
N TRP A 249 -18.68 -11.18 -10.72
CA TRP A 249 -17.62 -10.57 -11.50
C TRP A 249 -18.21 -9.80 -12.69
N VAL A 250 -17.67 -8.62 -12.98
CA VAL A 250 -18.03 -7.81 -14.15
C VAL A 250 -16.88 -7.73 -15.13
N THR A 251 -17.19 -7.86 -16.42
CA THR A 251 -16.20 -7.66 -17.49
C THR A 251 -15.91 -6.17 -17.67
N ILE A 252 -14.66 -5.76 -17.43
CA ILE A 252 -14.21 -4.38 -17.62
C ILE A 252 -13.73 -4.15 -19.05
N ALA A 253 -12.99 -5.11 -19.58
CA ALA A 253 -12.45 -5.06 -20.92
C ALA A 253 -12.32 -6.48 -21.49
N LYS A 254 -12.54 -6.59 -22.80
CA LYS A 254 -12.43 -7.84 -23.52
C LYS A 254 -11.83 -7.61 -24.89
N ASN A 255 -10.95 -8.52 -25.30
CA ASN A 255 -10.39 -8.60 -26.65
C ASN A 255 -10.53 -10.02 -27.18
N GLY A 256 -11.02 -10.16 -28.40
CA GLY A 256 -11.30 -11.46 -29.03
C GLY A 256 -12.61 -12.09 -28.59
N SER A 257 -12.75 -13.40 -28.81
CA SER A 257 -13.98 -14.15 -28.57
C SER A 257 -13.87 -14.96 -27.29
N TRP A 258 -14.60 -14.54 -26.27
CA TRP A 258 -14.82 -15.33 -25.06
C TRP A 258 -16.23 -15.90 -25.09
N THR A 259 -16.37 -17.18 -24.76
CA THR A 259 -17.66 -17.88 -24.72
C THR A 259 -17.97 -18.40 -23.33
N GLU A 260 -19.25 -18.46 -22.98
CA GLU A 260 -19.71 -19.18 -21.79
C GLU A 260 -19.73 -20.70 -22.03
N GLU A 261 -19.53 -21.48 -20.97
CA GLU A 261 -19.80 -22.92 -21.00
C GLU A 261 -21.24 -23.21 -21.45
N ALA A 262 -21.40 -24.18 -22.34
CA ALA A 262 -22.69 -24.62 -22.86
C ALA A 262 -23.64 -25.26 -21.82
#